data_AF-A0A942HSI0-F1
#
_entry.id   AF-A0A942HSI0-F1
#
_cell.length_a   1.000
_cell.length_b   1.000
_cell.length_c   1.000
_cell.angle_alpha   90.00
_cell.angle_beta   90.00
_cell.angle_gamma   90.00
#
_symmetry.space_group_name_H-M   'P 1'
#
loop_
_entity.id
_entity.type
_entity.pdbx_description
1 polymer ?
#
loop_
_entity_poly.entity_id
_entity_poly.type
_entity_poly.pdbx_seq_one_letter_code
_entity_poly.pdbx_strand_id
1 'polypeptide(L)'
;MRAIALALLIVIVLAVHGTKAAAGEVAYRTAKVDGLDIFYREAGPVDGPTILLLHGLPSSSRMWQQVLESKLSEKYHLVAPDYPGFGHSSWPDHKEFAYTFDHLASTIEHFCEQLHLDHYTLFMQDYGGPVGFRMAVDHPEKVSAMIVQNANAYEQGLSPLWAVRRAFWNDRAAHEEAVRKNLLSLEATKQRHLGTDPKPDRYDPDLWFDEYYFLNRPGQGDIQIDLFYDYQTNVKSYPAWQKWLREHKPPLLVLWGKYDPSFIVPGAEGFKNDVPDAEVHVVDAGHFAFDTDAPELLDLTGKFLDHRKL
;
A
#
# COMPACT_ATOMS: atom_id res chain seq x y z
N MET A 1 -36.40 45.72 40.24
CA MET A 1 -36.70 44.84 39.09
C MET A 1 -35.58 45.00 38.08
N ARG A 2 -34.66 44.04 37.97
CA ARG A 2 -33.64 44.00 36.91
C ARG A 2 -33.95 42.80 36.01
N ALA A 3 -34.22 43.07 34.74
CA ALA A 3 -34.51 42.06 33.74
C ALA A 3 -33.18 41.43 33.26
N ILE A 4 -33.11 40.10 33.29
CA ILE A 4 -32.01 39.33 32.72
C ILE A 4 -32.45 38.93 31.30
N ALA A 5 -31.76 39.43 30.28
CA ALA A 5 -31.95 39.03 28.90
C ALA A 5 -31.24 37.70 28.65
N LEU A 6 -32.02 36.68 28.27
CA LEU A 6 -31.52 35.36 27.88
C LEU A 6 -31.16 35.40 26.39
N ALA A 7 -29.87 35.38 26.07
CA ALA A 7 -29.40 35.25 24.69
C ALA A 7 -29.47 33.77 24.27
N LEU A 8 -30.34 33.44 23.32
CA LEU A 8 -30.36 32.13 22.67
C LEU A 8 -29.16 32.02 21.73
N LEU A 9 -28.25 31.09 22.03
CA LEU A 9 -27.19 30.68 21.12
C LEU A 9 -27.79 29.73 20.07
N ILE A 10 -27.90 30.18 18.83
CA ILE A 10 -28.28 29.32 17.70
C ILE A 10 -27.01 28.57 17.27
N VAL A 11 -26.95 27.27 17.53
CA VAL A 11 -25.91 26.38 16.99
C VAL A 11 -26.35 25.98 15.58
N ILE A 12 -25.69 26.54 14.56
CA ILE A 12 -25.85 26.11 13.17
C ILE A 12 -24.97 24.87 12.99
N VAL A 13 -25.61 23.70 12.91
CA VAL A 13 -24.95 22.46 12.45
C VAL A 13 -24.88 22.53 10.93
N LEU A 14 -23.69 22.84 10.39
CA LEU A 14 -23.41 22.72 8.96
C LEU A 14 -23.26 21.23 8.63
N ALA A 15 -24.32 20.64 8.08
CA ALA A 15 -24.22 19.34 7.43
C ALA A 15 -23.33 19.49 6.18
N VAL A 16 -22.13 18.92 6.23
CA VAL A 16 -21.24 18.80 5.06
C VAL A 16 -21.92 17.83 4.09
N HIS A 17 -22.69 18.37 3.15
CA HIS A 17 -23.14 17.60 2.01
C HIS A 17 -21.94 17.42 1.09
N GLY A 18 -21.43 16.19 1.01
CA GLY A 18 -20.36 15.84 0.08
C GLY A 18 -20.78 16.18 -1.34
N THR A 19 -20.09 17.13 -1.95
CA THR A 19 -20.17 17.36 -3.39
C THR A 19 -19.67 16.11 -4.09
N LYS A 20 -20.46 15.57 -5.02
CA LYS A 20 -20.05 14.48 -5.91
C LYS A 20 -18.77 14.94 -6.63
N ALA A 21 -17.62 14.36 -6.28
CA ALA A 21 -16.37 14.66 -6.98
C ALA A 21 -16.58 14.33 -8.47
N ALA A 22 -16.16 15.23 -9.36
CA ALA A 22 -16.17 14.92 -10.78
C ALA A 22 -15.22 13.74 -11.02
N ALA A 23 -15.53 12.87 -11.98
CA ALA A 23 -14.61 11.79 -12.36
C ALA A 23 -13.21 12.35 -12.65
N GLY A 24 -12.18 11.74 -12.06
CA GLY A 24 -10.79 12.18 -12.15
C GLY A 24 -10.36 13.30 -11.20
N GLU A 25 -11.24 13.88 -10.36
CA GLU A 25 -10.82 14.82 -9.32
C GLU A 25 -10.33 14.07 -8.07
N VAL A 26 -9.03 14.22 -7.77
CA VAL A 26 -8.42 13.62 -6.56
C VAL A 26 -8.54 14.57 -5.39
N ALA A 27 -9.25 14.14 -4.34
CA ALA A 27 -9.31 14.82 -3.06
C ALA A 27 -8.14 14.38 -2.16
N TYR A 28 -7.63 15.33 -1.37
CA TYR A 28 -6.57 15.12 -0.38
C TYR A 28 -7.15 15.38 1.00
N ARG A 29 -7.15 14.36 1.86
CA ARG A 29 -7.88 14.38 3.13
C ARG A 29 -7.05 13.81 4.27
N THR A 30 -7.54 14.04 5.48
CA THR A 30 -6.96 13.50 6.71
C THR A 30 -8.09 13.00 7.61
N ALA A 31 -7.94 11.79 8.13
CA ALA A 31 -8.80 11.20 9.15
C ALA A 31 -8.03 11.09 10.47
N LYS A 32 -8.74 11.24 11.60
CA LYS A 32 -8.18 10.98 12.94
C LYS A 32 -8.39 9.51 13.28
N VAL A 33 -7.31 8.76 13.50
CA VAL A 33 -7.35 7.31 13.80
C VAL A 33 -6.37 7.04 14.92
N ASP A 34 -6.83 6.46 16.04
CA ASP A 34 -5.98 6.14 17.21
C ASP A 34 -5.13 7.31 17.72
N GLY A 35 -5.63 8.54 17.58
CA GLY A 35 -4.92 9.77 17.95
C GLY A 35 -3.92 10.27 16.89
N LEU A 36 -3.76 9.57 15.78
CA LEU A 36 -2.94 9.94 14.63
C LEU A 36 -3.76 10.67 13.56
N ASP A 37 -3.12 11.61 12.86
CA ASP A 37 -3.56 12.09 11.55
C ASP A 37 -3.14 11.08 10.48
N ILE A 38 -4.11 10.42 9.84
CA ILE A 38 -3.92 9.55 8.69
C ILE A 38 -4.34 10.29 7.43
N PHE A 39 -3.36 10.65 6.61
CA PHE A 39 -3.59 11.26 5.32
C PHE A 39 -4.05 10.20 4.31
N TYR A 40 -4.93 10.59 3.40
CA TYR A 40 -5.32 9.75 2.28
C TYR A 40 -5.70 10.57 1.04
N ARG A 41 -5.53 9.94 -0.13
CA ARG A 41 -6.08 10.40 -1.39
C ARG A 41 -7.38 9.66 -1.67
N GLU A 42 -8.36 10.36 -2.19
CA GLU A 42 -9.68 9.80 -2.51
C GLU A 42 -10.12 10.27 -3.89
N ALA A 43 -10.68 9.37 -4.69
CA ALA A 43 -11.26 9.71 -5.98
C ALA A 43 -12.50 8.85 -6.26
N GLY A 44 -13.41 9.38 -7.09
CA GLY A 44 -14.60 8.67 -7.55
C GLY A 44 -15.82 8.73 -6.62
N PRO A 45 -16.91 8.01 -6.97
CA PRO A 45 -18.17 8.08 -6.24
C PRO A 45 -18.07 7.38 -4.88
N VAL A 46 -18.30 8.10 -3.78
CA VAL A 46 -18.28 7.56 -2.40
C VAL A 46 -19.27 6.41 -2.17
N ASP A 47 -20.32 6.33 -2.99
CA ASP A 47 -21.32 5.24 -2.97
C ASP A 47 -21.02 4.09 -3.95
N GLY A 48 -19.88 4.14 -4.66
CA GLY A 48 -19.42 3.10 -5.56
C GLY A 48 -18.65 1.98 -4.83
N PRO A 49 -18.36 0.85 -5.50
CA PRO A 49 -17.57 -0.22 -4.91
C PRO A 49 -16.16 0.28 -4.56
N THR A 50 -15.72 0.02 -3.32
CA THR A 50 -14.46 0.53 -2.80
C THR A 50 -13.26 -0.29 -3.28
N ILE A 51 -12.21 0.41 -3.70
CA ILE A 51 -10.88 -0.15 -3.90
C ILE A 51 -9.93 0.56 -2.93
N LEU A 52 -9.39 -0.22 -1.99
CA LEU A 52 -8.42 0.25 -1.01
C LEU A 52 -7.01 0.05 -1.57
N LEU A 53 -6.32 1.15 -1.82
CA LEU A 53 -5.01 1.20 -2.48
C LEU A 53 -3.89 1.26 -1.43
N LEU A 54 -3.21 0.14 -1.22
CA LEU A 54 -2.22 -0.11 -0.17
C LEU A 54 -0.79 -0.02 -0.73
N HIS A 55 -0.08 1.06 -0.39
CA HIS A 55 1.23 1.39 -0.95
C HIS A 55 2.40 0.59 -0.34
N GLY A 56 3.57 0.69 -0.97
CA GLY A 56 4.82 0.11 -0.50
C GLY A 56 5.82 1.08 0.09
N LEU A 57 7.00 0.55 0.41
CA LEU A 57 8.19 1.31 0.72
C LEU A 57 8.90 1.80 -0.55
N PRO A 58 9.52 2.99 -0.52
CA PRO A 58 9.42 4.06 0.48
C PRO A 58 8.41 5.12 0.06
N SER A 59 7.50 4.75 -0.85
CA SER A 59 6.48 5.65 -1.39
C SER A 59 5.35 5.89 -0.37
N SER A 60 4.25 6.41 -0.87
CA SER A 60 3.01 6.63 -0.12
C SER A 60 1.82 6.42 -1.07
N SER A 61 0.60 6.78 -0.67
CA SER A 61 -0.54 6.89 -1.58
C SER A 61 -0.28 7.71 -2.85
N ARG A 62 0.79 8.53 -2.91
CA ARG A 62 1.25 9.17 -4.15
C ARG A 62 1.51 8.17 -5.29
N MET A 63 2.00 6.97 -5.03
CA MET A 63 2.27 5.99 -6.10
C MET A 63 1.00 5.60 -6.87
N TRP A 64 -0.17 5.79 -6.24
CA TRP A 64 -1.46 5.48 -6.84
C TRP A 64 -2.03 6.62 -7.67
N GLN A 65 -1.28 7.71 -7.91
CA GLN A 65 -1.79 8.88 -8.64
C GLN A 65 -2.41 8.50 -10.00
N GLN A 66 -1.72 7.65 -10.79
CA GLN A 66 -2.25 7.21 -12.08
C GLN A 66 -3.52 6.35 -11.95
N VAL A 67 -3.69 5.59 -10.85
CA VAL A 67 -4.91 4.83 -10.58
C VAL A 67 -6.05 5.78 -10.19
N LEU A 68 -5.78 6.73 -9.30
CA LEU A 68 -6.71 7.75 -8.82
C LEU A 68 -7.24 8.65 -9.95
N GLU A 69 -6.37 9.01 -10.91
CA GLU A 69 -6.70 9.84 -12.07
C GLU A 69 -7.23 9.05 -13.27
N SER A 70 -7.29 7.72 -13.17
CA SER A 70 -7.77 6.87 -14.26
C SER A 70 -9.29 6.82 -14.36
N LYS A 71 -9.77 6.18 -15.43
CA LYS A 71 -11.20 5.84 -15.61
C LYS A 71 -11.77 4.94 -14.52
N LEU A 72 -10.93 4.29 -13.69
CA LEU A 72 -11.43 3.54 -12.54
C LEU A 72 -12.20 4.47 -11.58
N SER A 73 -11.76 5.72 -11.42
CA SER A 73 -12.45 6.72 -10.59
C SER A 73 -13.84 7.13 -11.12
N GLU A 74 -14.20 6.78 -12.36
CA GLU A 74 -15.55 7.01 -12.88
C GLU A 74 -16.58 6.07 -12.25
N LYS A 75 -16.16 4.89 -11.78
CA LYS A 75 -17.04 3.83 -11.28
C LYS A 75 -16.78 3.43 -9.83
N TYR A 76 -15.51 3.45 -9.40
CA TYR A 76 -15.07 2.91 -8.13
C TYR A 76 -14.74 4.02 -7.14
N HIS A 77 -15.03 3.78 -5.87
CA HIS A 77 -14.55 4.60 -4.76
C HIS A 77 -13.10 4.24 -4.47
N LEU A 78 -12.16 5.08 -4.90
CA LEU A 78 -10.74 4.83 -4.73
C LEU A 78 -10.26 5.51 -3.45
N VAL A 79 -9.72 4.75 -2.51
CA VAL A 79 -9.19 5.27 -1.24
C VAL A 79 -7.75 4.79 -1.07
N ALA A 80 -6.81 5.71 -0.97
CA ALA A 80 -5.38 5.44 -0.84
C ALA A 80 -4.82 6.11 0.43
N PRO A 81 -4.77 5.40 1.58
CA PRO A 81 -4.17 5.94 2.80
C PRO A 81 -2.65 5.95 2.75
N ASP A 82 -2.02 6.90 3.43
CA ASP A 82 -0.62 6.86 3.83
C ASP A 82 -0.51 6.18 5.20
N TYR A 83 0.36 5.19 5.36
CA TYR A 83 0.60 4.57 6.67
C TYR A 83 1.21 5.54 7.69
N PRO A 84 1.06 5.31 9.01
CA PRO A 84 1.90 5.97 10.01
C PRO A 84 3.38 5.92 9.63
N GLY A 85 4.06 7.06 9.65
CA GLY A 85 5.45 7.18 9.22
C GLY A 85 5.67 7.35 7.71
N PHE A 86 4.61 7.41 6.89
CA PHE A 86 4.71 7.57 5.44
C PHE A 86 3.96 8.80 4.93
N GLY A 87 4.38 9.30 3.77
CA GLY A 87 3.76 10.41 3.06
C GLY A 87 3.46 11.62 3.95
N HIS A 88 2.17 11.93 4.10
CA HIS A 88 1.65 13.04 4.89
C HIS A 88 0.94 12.60 6.19
N SER A 89 0.97 11.32 6.53
CA SER A 89 0.45 10.80 7.80
C SER A 89 1.36 11.14 8.97
N SER A 90 0.82 11.01 10.18
CA SER A 90 1.57 11.17 11.42
C SER A 90 2.77 10.23 11.47
N TRP A 91 3.87 10.74 11.99
CA TRP A 91 5.15 10.05 12.10
C TRP A 91 5.72 10.16 13.54
N PRO A 92 5.03 9.56 14.53
CA PRO A 92 5.49 9.57 15.92
C PRO A 92 6.92 9.03 16.06
N ASP A 93 7.60 9.39 17.16
CA ASP A 93 8.91 8.82 17.47
C ASP A 93 8.80 7.29 17.56
N HIS A 94 9.70 6.56 16.90
CA HIS A 94 9.69 5.10 16.86
C HIS A 94 9.87 4.42 18.24
N LYS A 95 10.30 5.17 19.26
CA LYS A 95 10.35 4.72 20.66
C LYS A 95 9.00 4.79 21.35
N GLU A 96 8.07 5.58 20.82
CA GLU A 96 6.73 5.79 21.34
C GLU A 96 5.67 5.05 20.50
N PHE A 97 5.98 4.76 19.24
CA PHE A 97 5.12 4.03 18.31
C PHE A 97 5.84 2.81 17.73
N ALA A 98 5.26 1.63 17.95
CA ALA A 98 5.80 0.40 17.40
C ALA A 98 5.52 0.30 15.90
N TYR A 99 6.55 0.49 15.08
CA TYR A 99 6.47 0.34 13.63
C TYR A 99 6.58 -1.14 13.22
N THR A 100 5.45 -1.86 13.33
CA THR A 100 5.31 -3.26 12.89
C THR A 100 4.19 -3.38 11.86
N PHE A 101 4.26 -4.40 11.00
CA PHE A 101 3.20 -4.62 10.00
C PHE A 101 1.85 -4.98 10.63
N ASP A 102 1.86 -5.63 11.81
CA ASP A 102 0.64 -5.88 12.58
C ASP A 102 -0.02 -4.55 13.00
N HIS A 103 0.77 -3.60 13.51
CA HIS A 103 0.26 -2.30 13.95
C HIS A 103 -0.19 -1.43 12.77
N LEU A 104 0.56 -1.45 11.65
CA LEU A 104 0.14 -0.77 10.43
C LEU A 104 -1.19 -1.33 9.91
N ALA A 105 -1.37 -2.66 9.91
CA ALA A 105 -2.63 -3.28 9.51
C ALA A 105 -3.79 -2.86 10.40
N SER A 106 -3.65 -2.97 11.74
CA SER A 106 -4.71 -2.56 12.66
C SER A 106 -5.07 -1.07 12.54
N THR A 107 -4.08 -0.19 12.34
CA THR A 107 -4.36 1.24 12.13
C THR A 107 -5.13 1.47 10.82
N ILE A 108 -4.83 0.72 9.76
CA ILE A 108 -5.56 0.85 8.48
C ILE A 108 -6.96 0.22 8.55
N GLU A 109 -7.17 -0.80 9.37
CA GLU A 109 -8.51 -1.32 9.67
C GLU A 109 -9.36 -0.27 10.39
N HIS A 110 -8.84 0.34 11.47
CA HIS A 110 -9.53 1.42 12.17
C HIS A 110 -9.77 2.63 11.25
N PHE A 111 -8.83 2.93 10.35
CA PHE A 111 -9.04 3.95 9.31
C PHE A 111 -10.25 3.61 8.40
N CYS A 112 -10.36 2.37 7.95
CA CYS A 112 -11.51 1.91 7.16
C CYS A 112 -12.81 2.02 7.96
N GLU A 113 -12.79 1.70 9.26
CA GLU A 113 -13.95 1.86 10.14
C GLU A 113 -14.37 3.33 10.29
N GLN A 114 -13.41 4.26 10.43
CA GLN A 114 -13.71 5.71 10.48
C GLN A 114 -14.35 6.23 9.19
N LEU A 115 -14.02 5.64 8.05
CA LEU A 115 -14.60 5.99 6.75
C LEU A 115 -15.82 5.15 6.38
N HIS A 116 -16.26 4.24 7.25
CA HIS A 116 -17.38 3.32 7.00
C HIS A 116 -17.18 2.45 5.74
N LEU A 117 -15.95 1.97 5.51
CA LEU A 117 -15.61 1.08 4.41
C LEU A 117 -15.83 -0.38 4.84
N ASP A 118 -17.04 -0.88 4.63
CA ASP A 118 -17.46 -2.21 5.11
C ASP A 118 -16.99 -3.36 4.20
N HIS A 119 -16.79 -3.09 2.91
CA HIS A 119 -16.27 -4.05 1.93
C HIS A 119 -15.32 -3.35 0.95
N TYR A 120 -14.25 -4.03 0.54
CA TYR A 120 -13.26 -3.46 -0.36
C TYR A 120 -12.57 -4.50 -1.24
N THR A 121 -12.15 -4.06 -2.42
CA THR A 121 -11.07 -4.72 -3.16
C THR A 121 -9.74 -4.22 -2.62
N LEU A 122 -8.86 -5.13 -2.21
CA LEU A 122 -7.49 -4.78 -1.82
C LEU A 122 -6.62 -4.65 -3.06
N PHE A 123 -6.07 -3.47 -3.33
CA PHE A 123 -5.01 -3.29 -4.32
C PHE A 123 -3.71 -3.01 -3.58
N MET A 124 -2.81 -3.99 -3.55
CA MET A 124 -1.67 -4.03 -2.65
C MET A 124 -0.34 -4.13 -3.39
N GLN A 125 0.63 -3.31 -2.95
CA GLN A 125 2.00 -3.29 -3.47
C GLN A 125 3.03 -3.34 -2.35
N ASP A 126 4.08 -4.16 -2.49
CA ASP A 126 5.18 -4.30 -1.52
C ASP A 126 4.68 -4.41 -0.06
N TYR A 127 4.90 -3.40 0.80
CA TYR A 127 4.44 -3.35 2.20
C TYR A 127 2.91 -3.40 2.34
N GLY A 128 2.18 -2.92 1.33
CA GLY A 128 0.75 -3.08 1.22
C GLY A 128 0.31 -4.54 1.12
N GLY A 129 1.19 -5.44 0.69
CA GLY A 129 0.92 -6.87 0.70
C GLY A 129 0.77 -7.42 2.12
N PRO A 130 1.80 -7.35 2.97
CA PRO A 130 1.72 -7.71 4.38
C PRO A 130 0.60 -7.02 5.17
N VAL A 131 0.29 -5.75 4.87
CA VAL A 131 -0.84 -5.03 5.48
C VAL A 131 -2.16 -5.65 5.00
N GLY A 132 -2.37 -5.77 3.69
CA GLY A 132 -3.60 -6.31 3.11
C GLY A 132 -3.87 -7.77 3.47
N PHE A 133 -2.84 -8.62 3.54
CA PHE A 133 -3.01 -10.01 3.95
C PHE A 133 -3.40 -10.18 5.41
N ARG A 134 -2.92 -9.31 6.31
CA ARG A 134 -3.38 -9.31 7.71
C ARG A 134 -4.84 -8.95 7.79
N MET A 135 -5.23 -7.86 7.12
CA MET A 135 -6.64 -7.46 7.01
C MET A 135 -7.53 -8.56 6.44
N ALA A 136 -7.05 -9.25 5.40
CA ALA A 136 -7.79 -10.34 4.78
C ALA A 136 -7.94 -11.56 5.72
N VAL A 137 -6.88 -11.92 6.45
CA VAL A 137 -6.91 -13.03 7.41
C VAL A 137 -7.82 -12.74 8.60
N ASP A 138 -7.76 -11.52 9.13
CA ASP A 138 -8.50 -11.12 10.32
C ASP A 138 -9.98 -10.84 10.00
N HIS A 139 -10.26 -10.29 8.81
CA HIS A 139 -11.59 -9.90 8.35
C HIS A 139 -11.90 -10.39 6.92
N PRO A 140 -11.95 -11.72 6.68
CA PRO A 140 -12.19 -12.28 5.36
C PRO A 140 -13.50 -11.79 4.72
N GLU A 141 -14.52 -11.49 5.54
CA GLU A 141 -15.82 -11.00 5.10
C GLU A 141 -15.81 -9.61 4.45
N LYS A 142 -14.75 -8.82 4.70
CA LYS A 142 -14.61 -7.47 4.14
C LYS A 142 -13.92 -7.46 2.77
N VAL A 143 -13.27 -8.56 2.37
CA VAL A 143 -12.48 -8.62 1.12
C VAL A 143 -13.32 -9.14 -0.05
N SER A 144 -13.62 -8.25 -1.00
CA SER A 144 -14.39 -8.60 -2.21
C SER A 144 -13.52 -9.19 -3.32
N ALA A 145 -12.28 -8.71 -3.45
CA ALA A 145 -11.29 -9.16 -4.42
C ALA A 145 -9.88 -8.70 -4.00
N MET A 146 -8.86 -9.24 -4.64
CA MET A 146 -7.47 -8.83 -4.44
C MET A 146 -6.77 -8.54 -5.78
N ILE A 147 -6.02 -7.44 -5.80
CA ILE A 147 -5.10 -7.07 -6.87
C ILE A 147 -3.72 -6.92 -6.22
N VAL A 148 -2.76 -7.71 -6.68
CA VAL A 148 -1.42 -7.80 -6.10
C VAL A 148 -0.42 -7.28 -7.10
N GLN A 149 0.28 -6.18 -6.80
CA GLN A 149 1.37 -5.66 -7.60
C GLN A 149 2.70 -5.84 -6.88
N ASN A 150 3.55 -6.78 -7.32
CA ASN A 150 4.86 -7.03 -6.69
C ASN A 150 4.81 -7.08 -5.14
N ALA A 151 3.79 -7.72 -4.58
CA ALA A 151 3.63 -7.98 -3.15
C ALA A 151 3.71 -9.49 -2.93
N ASN A 152 4.76 -9.95 -2.26
CA ASN A 152 5.10 -11.37 -2.22
C ASN A 152 4.52 -12.11 -1.01
N ALA A 153 4.05 -13.34 -1.26
CA ALA A 153 3.54 -14.27 -0.25
C ALA A 153 4.21 -15.66 -0.31
N TYR A 154 5.31 -15.81 -1.06
CA TYR A 154 5.95 -17.11 -1.32
C TYR A 154 7.47 -17.04 -1.18
N GLU A 155 8.05 -18.02 -0.50
CA GLU A 155 9.52 -18.13 -0.33
C GLU A 155 10.26 -18.10 -1.68
N GLN A 156 9.73 -18.78 -2.71
CA GLN A 156 10.33 -18.79 -4.05
C GLN A 156 10.34 -17.42 -4.75
N GLY A 157 9.52 -16.47 -4.29
CA GLY A 157 9.48 -15.10 -4.80
C GLY A 157 10.53 -14.19 -4.20
N LEU A 158 11.23 -14.60 -3.15
CA LEU A 158 12.26 -13.81 -2.50
C LEU A 158 13.58 -13.93 -3.26
N SER A 159 14.11 -12.81 -3.77
CA SER A 159 15.39 -12.79 -4.47
C SER A 159 16.60 -13.07 -3.55
N PRO A 160 17.81 -13.27 -4.09
CA PRO A 160 19.02 -13.41 -3.27
C PRO A 160 19.30 -12.25 -2.31
N LEU A 161 18.74 -11.05 -2.55
CA LEU A 161 18.85 -9.91 -1.62
C LEU A 161 18.30 -10.22 -0.23
N TRP A 162 17.39 -11.17 -0.12
CA TRP A 162 16.80 -11.60 1.15
C TRP A 162 17.76 -12.36 2.04
N ALA A 163 18.91 -12.85 1.53
CA ALA A 163 19.97 -13.40 2.38
C ALA A 163 20.55 -12.33 3.32
N VAL A 164 20.73 -11.09 2.83
CA VAL A 164 21.21 -9.96 3.65
C VAL A 164 20.17 -9.58 4.70
N ARG A 165 18.89 -9.56 4.33
CA ARG A 165 17.78 -9.30 5.27
C ARG A 165 17.70 -10.37 6.36
N ARG A 166 17.83 -11.65 5.99
CA ARG A 166 17.84 -12.77 6.96
C ARG A 166 19.03 -12.70 7.91
N ALA A 167 20.21 -12.32 7.43
CA ALA A 167 21.36 -12.08 8.30
C ALA A 167 21.06 -10.97 9.32
N PHE A 168 20.48 -9.86 8.85
CA PHE A 168 20.05 -8.75 9.70
C PHE A 168 18.98 -9.13 10.74
N TRP A 169 18.01 -9.97 10.37
CA TRP A 169 17.00 -10.45 11.33
C TRP A 169 17.60 -11.35 12.41
N ASN A 170 18.62 -12.14 12.06
CA ASN A 170 19.27 -13.06 12.99
C ASN A 170 20.23 -12.34 13.95
N ASP A 171 20.93 -11.30 13.47
CA ASP A 171 21.81 -10.47 14.28
C ASP A 171 21.67 -8.99 13.88
N ARG A 172 20.70 -8.32 14.51
CA ARG A 172 20.41 -6.90 14.24
C ARG A 172 21.65 -6.03 14.50
N ALA A 173 22.31 -6.24 15.63
CA ALA A 173 23.43 -5.42 16.08
C ALA A 173 24.62 -5.49 15.11
N ALA A 174 24.91 -6.67 14.54
CA ALA A 174 26.02 -6.85 13.61
C ALA A 174 25.75 -6.30 12.20
N HIS A 175 24.48 -6.17 11.80
CA HIS A 175 24.12 -5.91 10.40
C HIS A 175 23.35 -4.61 10.15
N GLU A 176 22.80 -3.97 11.18
CA GLU A 176 21.95 -2.78 11.02
C GLU A 176 22.66 -1.65 10.28
N GLU A 177 23.91 -1.35 10.63
CA GLU A 177 24.66 -0.26 10.00
C GLU A 177 24.77 -0.44 8.48
N ALA A 178 25.07 -1.67 8.04
CA ALA A 178 25.20 -1.99 6.62
C ALA A 178 23.84 -1.92 5.90
N VAL A 179 22.78 -2.46 6.52
CA VAL A 179 21.42 -2.41 5.96
C VAL A 179 20.95 -0.96 5.86
N ARG A 180 21.12 -0.16 6.90
CA ARG A 180 20.77 1.26 6.95
C ARG A 180 21.53 2.05 5.88
N LYS A 181 22.84 1.86 5.79
CA LYS A 181 23.66 2.53 4.77
C LYS A 181 23.18 2.21 3.36
N ASN A 182 22.82 0.96 3.08
CA ASN A 182 22.29 0.58 1.77
C ASN A 182 20.89 1.15 1.55
N LEU A 183 19.94 0.87 2.45
CA LEU A 183 18.53 1.25 2.35
C LEU A 183 18.35 2.75 2.06
N LEU A 184 19.12 3.59 2.75
CA LEU A 184 19.02 5.06 2.68
C LEU A 184 19.88 5.67 1.57
N SER A 185 20.63 4.87 0.81
CA SER A 185 21.49 5.39 -0.25
C SER A 185 20.72 5.73 -1.52
N LEU A 186 21.16 6.79 -2.22
CA LEU A 186 20.61 7.18 -3.52
C LEU A 186 20.76 6.07 -4.57
N GLU A 187 21.83 5.28 -4.50
CA GLU A 187 22.00 4.13 -5.39
C GLU A 187 20.90 3.09 -5.15
N ALA A 188 20.61 2.75 -3.89
CA ALA A 188 19.55 1.79 -3.60
C ALA A 188 18.14 2.30 -3.95
N THR A 189 17.88 3.61 -3.83
CA THR A 189 16.59 4.18 -4.29
C THR A 189 16.46 4.03 -5.81
N LYS A 190 17.50 4.38 -6.57
CA LYS A 190 17.49 4.19 -8.02
C LYS A 190 17.33 2.72 -8.42
N GLN A 191 18.06 1.82 -7.77
CA GLN A 191 17.97 0.38 -8.06
C GLN A 191 16.61 -0.22 -7.70
N ARG A 192 15.88 0.33 -6.74
CA ARG A 192 14.51 -0.13 -6.41
C ARG A 192 13.53 0.07 -7.57
N HIS A 193 13.63 1.20 -8.28
CA HIS A 193 12.81 1.44 -9.48
C HIS A 193 13.31 0.65 -10.69
N LEU A 194 14.58 0.81 -11.04
CA LEU A 194 15.12 0.26 -12.29
C LEU A 194 15.26 -1.26 -12.25
N GLY A 195 15.65 -1.81 -11.10
CA GLY A 195 16.01 -3.22 -10.97
C GLY A 195 16.98 -3.67 -12.05
N THR A 196 16.54 -4.61 -12.88
CA THR A 196 17.30 -5.15 -14.02
C THR A 196 16.76 -4.74 -15.40
N ASP A 197 15.92 -3.70 -15.46
CA ASP A 197 15.28 -3.26 -16.70
C ASP A 197 16.31 -2.77 -17.73
N PRO A 198 16.31 -3.31 -18.98
CA PRO A 198 17.22 -2.88 -20.02
C PRO A 198 16.89 -1.50 -20.63
N LYS A 199 15.79 -0.85 -20.22
CA LYS A 199 15.30 0.42 -20.77
C LYS A 199 15.18 1.51 -19.68
N PRO A 200 16.29 1.93 -19.05
CA PRO A 200 16.26 2.90 -17.95
C PRO A 200 15.71 4.28 -18.34
N ASP A 201 15.76 4.65 -19.61
CA ASP A 201 15.26 5.95 -20.12
C ASP A 201 13.72 6.07 -20.08
N ARG A 202 13.01 5.01 -19.69
CA ARG A 202 11.55 5.02 -19.47
C ARG A 202 11.16 5.56 -18.09
N TYR A 203 12.10 5.64 -17.15
CA TYR A 203 11.82 6.00 -15.76
C TYR A 203 12.04 7.49 -15.54
N ASP A 204 11.11 8.12 -14.83
CA ASP A 204 11.29 9.48 -14.33
C ASP A 204 12.35 9.50 -13.22
N PRO A 205 13.47 10.24 -13.38
CA PRO A 205 14.49 10.30 -12.35
C PRO A 205 14.02 10.90 -11.03
N ASP A 206 12.98 11.72 -11.03
CA ASP A 206 12.45 12.33 -9.80
C ASP A 206 11.97 11.27 -8.81
N LEU A 207 11.55 10.10 -9.30
CA LEU A 207 11.12 8.95 -8.48
C LEU A 207 12.15 8.63 -7.39
N TRP A 208 13.38 8.30 -7.75
CA TRP A 208 14.38 7.88 -6.76
C TRP A 208 15.03 9.03 -5.99
N PHE A 209 14.93 10.27 -6.49
CA PHE A 209 15.38 11.45 -5.75
C PHE A 209 14.38 11.85 -4.66
N ASP A 210 13.08 11.80 -4.96
CA ASP A 210 12.01 12.01 -3.99
C ASP A 210 12.07 10.95 -2.88
N GLU A 211 12.26 9.69 -3.25
CA GLU A 211 12.45 8.61 -2.27
C GLU A 211 13.70 8.82 -1.40
N TYR A 212 14.83 9.20 -2.01
CA TYR A 212 16.06 9.46 -1.28
C TYR A 212 15.88 10.61 -0.29
N TYR A 213 15.21 11.69 -0.71
CA TYR A 213 14.89 12.80 0.17
C TYR A 213 13.99 12.37 1.33
N PHE A 214 12.92 11.63 1.04
CA PHE A 214 11.99 11.12 2.05
C PHE A 214 12.72 10.26 3.10
N LEU A 215 13.47 9.26 2.66
CA LEU A 215 14.20 8.32 3.52
C LEU A 215 15.23 9.00 4.44
N ASN A 216 15.76 10.16 4.01
CA ASN A 216 16.76 10.90 4.76
C ASN A 216 16.18 12.07 5.59
N ARG A 217 14.85 12.18 5.70
CA ARG A 217 14.23 13.10 6.67
C ARG A 217 14.55 12.64 8.10
N PRO A 218 14.61 13.56 9.08
CA PRO A 218 14.83 13.20 10.48
C PRO A 218 13.86 12.11 10.94
N GLY A 219 14.39 11.05 11.58
CA GLY A 219 13.62 9.91 12.10
C GLY A 219 13.23 8.83 11.08
N GLN A 220 13.21 9.14 9.78
CA GLN A 220 12.77 8.16 8.76
C GLN A 220 13.69 6.94 8.69
N GLY A 221 14.99 7.14 8.77
CA GLY A 221 15.93 6.02 8.78
C GLY A 221 15.66 5.01 9.90
N ASP A 222 15.22 5.47 11.08
CA ASP A 222 14.92 4.61 12.21
C ASP A 222 13.61 3.84 12.02
N ILE A 223 12.56 4.56 11.60
CA ILE A 223 11.24 3.98 11.25
C ILE A 223 11.40 2.87 10.21
N GLN A 224 12.11 3.15 9.11
CA GLN A 224 12.24 2.20 8.02
C GLN A 224 13.12 1.00 8.39
N ILE A 225 14.09 1.17 9.28
CA ILE A 225 14.90 0.07 9.80
C ILE A 225 14.11 -0.84 10.74
N ASP A 226 13.22 -0.28 11.56
CA ASP A 226 12.32 -1.09 12.38
C ASP A 226 11.36 -1.91 11.53
N LEU A 227 10.76 -1.34 10.48
CA LEU A 227 9.92 -2.08 9.52
C LEU A 227 10.72 -3.13 8.74
N PHE A 228 11.96 -2.81 8.32
CA PHE A 228 12.85 -3.80 7.68
C PHE A 228 13.14 -4.99 8.58
N TYR A 229 13.31 -4.72 9.89
CA TYR A 229 13.56 -5.75 10.89
C TYR A 229 12.30 -6.58 11.16
N ASP A 230 11.15 -5.92 11.26
CA ASP A 230 9.84 -6.55 11.48
C ASP A 230 9.39 -7.38 10.28
N TYR A 231 9.87 -7.10 9.06
CA TYR A 231 9.49 -7.87 7.86
C TYR A 231 9.69 -9.39 8.00
N GLN A 232 10.58 -9.85 8.88
CA GLN A 232 10.70 -11.27 9.20
C GLN A 232 9.37 -11.93 9.61
N THR A 233 8.44 -11.18 10.21
CA THR A 233 7.11 -11.63 10.61
C THR A 233 6.26 -11.95 9.37
N ASN A 234 6.41 -11.18 8.30
CA ASN A 234 5.71 -11.39 7.02
C ASN A 234 6.07 -12.75 6.43
N VAL A 235 7.37 -13.08 6.37
CA VAL A 235 7.85 -14.37 5.85
C VAL A 235 7.35 -15.53 6.72
N LYS A 236 7.31 -15.35 8.04
CA LYS A 236 6.72 -16.33 8.97
C LYS A 236 5.20 -16.50 8.77
N SER A 237 4.51 -15.47 8.30
CA SER A 237 3.06 -15.46 8.06
C SER A 237 2.64 -16.01 6.69
N TYR A 238 3.57 -16.20 5.75
CA TYR A 238 3.27 -16.75 4.42
C TYR A 238 2.40 -18.02 4.45
N PRO A 239 2.66 -19.04 5.30
CA PRO A 239 1.79 -20.22 5.36
C PRO A 239 0.34 -19.92 5.75
N ALA A 240 0.11 -18.91 6.60
CA ALA A 240 -1.23 -18.49 6.99
C ALA A 240 -1.95 -17.77 5.84
N TRP A 241 -1.25 -16.90 5.11
CA TRP A 241 -1.80 -16.19 3.95
C TRP A 241 -2.12 -17.15 2.80
N GLN A 242 -1.22 -18.10 2.53
CA GLN A 242 -1.42 -19.16 1.55
C GLN A 242 -2.61 -20.06 1.93
N LYS A 243 -2.75 -20.40 3.23
CA LYS A 243 -3.93 -21.13 3.72
C LYS A 243 -5.21 -20.34 3.46
N TRP A 244 -5.22 -19.06 3.81
CA TRP A 244 -6.38 -18.18 3.58
C TRP A 244 -6.75 -18.12 2.09
N LEU A 245 -5.76 -17.98 1.19
CA LEU A 245 -5.97 -17.99 -0.26
C LEU A 245 -6.60 -19.29 -0.75
N ARG A 246 -6.14 -20.45 -0.25
CA ARG A 246 -6.72 -21.76 -0.61
C ARG A 246 -8.17 -21.93 -0.14
N GLU A 247 -8.49 -21.39 1.03
CA GLU A 247 -9.80 -21.51 1.66
C GLU A 247 -10.82 -20.58 1.00
N HIS A 248 -10.45 -19.33 0.73
CA HIS A 248 -11.37 -18.30 0.24
C HIS A 248 -11.38 -18.16 -1.28
N LYS A 249 -10.24 -18.44 -1.94
CA LYS A 249 -10.05 -18.30 -3.39
C LYS A 249 -10.70 -17.01 -3.93
N PRO A 250 -10.32 -15.84 -3.40
CA PRO A 250 -10.92 -14.59 -3.86
C PRO A 250 -10.65 -14.41 -5.35
N PRO A 251 -11.49 -13.63 -6.07
CA PRO A 251 -11.07 -13.07 -7.35
C PRO A 251 -9.71 -12.40 -7.17
N LEU A 252 -8.71 -12.87 -7.92
CA LEU A 252 -7.32 -12.49 -7.73
C LEU A 252 -6.67 -12.11 -9.06
N LEU A 253 -6.21 -10.86 -9.14
CA LEU A 253 -5.34 -10.36 -10.18
C LEU A 253 -3.93 -10.16 -9.61
N VAL A 254 -2.92 -10.66 -10.31
CA VAL A 254 -1.51 -10.51 -9.96
C VAL A 254 -0.81 -9.80 -11.12
N LEU A 255 -0.30 -8.61 -10.85
CA LEU A 255 0.46 -7.77 -11.77
C LEU A 255 1.92 -7.77 -11.31
N TRP A 256 2.86 -8.16 -12.17
CA TRP A 256 4.24 -8.34 -11.72
C TRP A 256 5.25 -7.73 -12.67
N GLY A 257 6.00 -6.76 -12.17
CA GLY A 257 7.19 -6.26 -12.85
C GLY A 257 8.28 -7.32 -12.89
N LYS A 258 8.65 -7.74 -14.10
CA LYS A 258 9.65 -8.76 -14.37
C LYS A 258 11.04 -8.41 -13.83
N TYR A 259 11.37 -7.13 -13.77
CA TYR A 259 12.71 -6.65 -13.45
C TYR A 259 12.89 -6.28 -11.97
N ASP A 260 11.89 -6.54 -11.13
CA ASP A 260 11.93 -6.30 -9.69
C ASP A 260 13.14 -6.99 -9.03
N PRO A 261 14.01 -6.24 -8.33
CA PRO A 261 15.21 -6.79 -7.72
C PRO A 261 14.93 -7.57 -6.41
N SER A 262 13.78 -7.35 -5.77
CA SER A 262 13.42 -7.89 -4.46
C SER A 262 12.45 -9.07 -4.58
N PHE A 263 11.40 -8.92 -5.39
CA PHE A 263 10.35 -9.93 -5.57
C PHE A 263 10.33 -10.47 -7.00
N ILE A 264 10.90 -11.66 -7.18
CA ILE A 264 11.09 -12.26 -8.50
C ILE A 264 9.82 -12.98 -8.99
N VAL A 265 9.72 -13.14 -10.32
CA VAL A 265 8.57 -13.73 -11.04
C VAL A 265 8.02 -15.04 -10.44
N PRO A 266 8.84 -15.98 -9.91
CA PRO A 266 8.30 -17.18 -9.24
C PRO A 266 7.34 -16.88 -8.06
N GLY A 267 7.45 -15.69 -7.44
CA GLY A 267 6.49 -15.22 -6.44
C GLY A 267 5.10 -14.95 -7.03
N ALA A 268 5.04 -14.35 -8.22
CA ALA A 268 3.79 -14.12 -8.96
C ALA A 268 3.10 -15.44 -9.31
N GLU A 269 3.85 -16.40 -9.85
CA GLU A 269 3.31 -17.72 -10.22
C GLU A 269 2.94 -18.55 -8.99
N GLY A 270 3.53 -18.26 -7.83
CA GLY A 270 3.18 -18.88 -6.56
C GLY A 270 1.69 -18.77 -6.23
N PHE A 271 1.06 -17.66 -6.61
CA PHE A 271 -0.37 -17.43 -6.38
C PHE A 271 -1.29 -18.48 -7.02
N LYS A 272 -0.91 -19.05 -8.17
CA LYS A 272 -1.71 -20.10 -8.83
C LYS A 272 -1.72 -21.42 -8.08
N ASN A 273 -0.78 -21.65 -7.16
CA ASN A 273 -0.79 -22.85 -6.32
C ASN A 273 -1.97 -22.84 -5.36
N ASP A 274 -2.38 -21.66 -4.88
CA ASP A 274 -3.42 -21.49 -3.87
C ASP A 274 -4.74 -20.99 -4.46
N VAL A 275 -4.68 -20.20 -5.54
CA VAL A 275 -5.83 -19.72 -6.31
C VAL A 275 -5.62 -20.07 -7.79
N PRO A 276 -6.03 -21.27 -8.24
CA PRO A 276 -5.76 -21.74 -9.61
C PRO A 276 -6.31 -20.85 -10.73
N ASP A 277 -7.41 -20.13 -10.45
CA ASP A 277 -8.07 -19.21 -11.38
C ASP A 277 -7.51 -17.77 -11.32
N ALA A 278 -6.40 -17.55 -10.60
CA ALA A 278 -5.76 -16.23 -10.52
C ALA A 278 -5.28 -15.76 -11.90
N GLU A 279 -5.60 -14.52 -12.22
CA GLU A 279 -5.12 -13.83 -13.42
C GLU A 279 -3.70 -13.31 -13.14
N VAL A 280 -2.67 -13.95 -13.69
CA VAL A 280 -1.25 -13.56 -13.45
C VAL A 280 -0.66 -12.96 -14.71
N HIS A 281 -0.22 -11.70 -14.62
CA HIS A 281 0.37 -10.92 -15.69
C HIS A 281 1.75 -10.44 -15.30
N VAL A 282 2.76 -10.87 -16.06
CA VAL A 282 4.14 -10.40 -15.91
C VAL A 282 4.42 -9.36 -16.99
N VAL A 283 4.83 -8.15 -16.59
CA VAL A 283 5.06 -7.00 -17.47
C VAL A 283 6.54 -6.58 -17.48
N ASP A 284 6.96 -5.89 -18.53
CA ASP A 284 8.34 -5.37 -18.70
C ASP A 284 8.56 -4.09 -17.86
N ALA A 285 8.44 -4.23 -16.53
CA ALA A 285 8.60 -3.15 -15.55
C ALA A 285 9.41 -3.61 -14.31
N GLY A 286 9.85 -2.65 -13.50
CA GLY A 286 10.53 -2.86 -12.21
C GLY A 286 9.59 -3.12 -11.03
N HIS A 287 10.06 -2.82 -9.81
CA HIS A 287 9.30 -3.06 -8.57
C HIS A 287 8.00 -2.24 -8.48
N PHE A 288 8.01 -1.03 -9.02
CA PHE A 288 6.85 -0.14 -9.15
C PHE A 288 6.35 -0.19 -10.59
N ALA A 289 5.51 -1.17 -10.90
CA ALA A 289 5.18 -1.46 -12.30
C ALA A 289 4.44 -0.29 -13.00
N PHE A 290 3.73 0.53 -12.24
CA PHE A 290 3.03 1.72 -12.73
C PHE A 290 3.97 2.82 -13.24
N ASP A 291 5.22 2.88 -12.77
CA ASP A 291 6.19 3.91 -13.19
C ASP A 291 6.47 3.88 -14.70
N THR A 292 6.28 2.72 -15.36
CA THR A 292 6.64 2.53 -16.77
C THR A 292 5.55 1.93 -17.65
N ASP A 293 4.57 1.19 -17.08
CA ASP A 293 3.54 0.48 -17.85
C ASP A 293 2.11 0.74 -17.34
N ALA A 294 1.86 1.89 -16.72
CA ALA A 294 0.53 2.25 -16.21
C ALA A 294 -0.65 2.03 -17.18
N PRO A 295 -0.57 2.39 -18.49
CA PRO A 295 -1.70 2.18 -19.40
C PRO A 295 -2.12 0.70 -19.52
N GLU A 296 -1.15 -0.23 -19.58
CA GLU A 296 -1.42 -1.66 -19.64
C GLU A 296 -1.99 -2.18 -18.31
N LEU A 297 -1.40 -1.77 -17.19
CA LEU A 297 -1.85 -2.20 -15.87
C LEU A 297 -3.25 -1.69 -15.51
N LEU A 298 -3.59 -0.47 -15.92
CA LEU A 298 -4.93 0.10 -15.77
C LEU A 298 -5.96 -0.65 -16.62
N ASP A 299 -5.61 -1.04 -17.85
CA ASP A 299 -6.49 -1.82 -18.72
C ASP A 299 -6.74 -3.23 -18.16
N LEU A 300 -5.69 -3.91 -17.70
CA LEU A 300 -5.80 -5.22 -17.03
C LEU A 300 -6.67 -5.12 -15.76
N THR A 301 -6.42 -4.11 -14.94
CA THR A 301 -7.20 -3.86 -13.71
C THR A 301 -8.67 -3.59 -14.03
N GLY A 302 -8.96 -2.72 -15.01
CA GLY A 302 -10.33 -2.42 -15.42
C GLY A 302 -11.08 -3.64 -15.93
N LYS A 303 -10.44 -4.46 -16.78
CA LYS A 303 -11.03 -5.71 -17.30
C LYS A 303 -11.33 -6.71 -16.18
N PHE A 304 -10.38 -6.90 -15.26
CA PHE A 304 -10.55 -7.78 -14.11
C PHE A 304 -11.76 -7.36 -13.26
N LEU A 305 -11.87 -6.07 -12.94
CA LEU A 305 -12.98 -5.56 -12.12
C LEU A 305 -14.33 -5.63 -12.86
N ASP A 306 -14.39 -5.23 -14.14
CA ASP A 306 -15.62 -5.24 -14.95
C ASP A 306 -16.19 -6.66 -15.14
N HIS A 307 -15.35 -7.69 -15.26
CA HIS A 307 -15.79 -9.09 -15.38
C HIS A 307 -16.49 -9.61 -14.13
N ARG A 308 -16.19 -9.06 -12.96
CA ARG A 308 -16.67 -9.56 -11.68
C ARG A 308 -17.95 -8.86 -11.20
N LYS A 309 -18.34 -7.74 -11.85
CA LYS A 309 -19.52 -6.92 -11.47
C LYS A 309 -19.57 -6.62 -9.97
N LEU A 310 -18.40 -6.26 -9.42
CA LEU A 310 -18.25 -5.80 -8.04
C LEU A 310 -19.06 -4.52 -7.80
#